data_AF-A0A933JCF8-F1
#
_entry.id   AF-A0A933JCF8-F1
#
_cell.length_a   1.000
_cell.length_b   1.000
_cell.length_c   1.000
_cell.angle_alpha   90.00
_cell.angle_beta   90.00
_cell.angle_gamma   90.00
#
_symmetry.space_group_name_H-M   'P 1'
#
loop_
_entity.id
_entity.type
_entity.pdbx_description
1 polymer ?
#
loop_
_entity_poly.entity_id
_entity_poly.type
_entity_poly.pdbx_seq_one_letter_code
_entity_poly.pdbx_strand_id
1 'polypeptide(L)' 'MSKAKEMQARIEQAAYHLAKERGFVPGHELEDWLKAEMQVLRTLK' A
#
# COMPACT_ATOMS: atom_id res chain seq x y z
N MET A 1 -12.21 -15.39 -1.32
CA MET A 1 -12.19 -13.93 -1.56
C MET A 1 -11.83 -13.69 -3.02
N SER A 2 -12.24 -12.57 -3.64
CA SER A 2 -11.83 -12.29 -5.02
C SER A 2 -10.37 -11.81 -5.05
N LYS A 3 -9.66 -12.05 -6.16
CA LYS A 3 -8.29 -11.55 -6.37
C LYS A 3 -8.17 -10.04 -6.14
N ALA A 4 -9.20 -9.28 -6.49
CA ALA A 4 -9.26 -7.84 -6.24
C ALA A 4 -9.22 -7.51 -4.73
N LYS A 5 -9.94 -8.28 -3.88
CA LYS A 5 -9.92 -8.09 -2.43
C LYS A 5 -8.57 -8.45 -1.82
N GLU A 6 -7.93 -9.51 -2.29
CA GLU A 6 -6.57 -9.87 -1.82
C GLU A 6 -5.56 -8.80 -2.21
N MET A 7 -5.65 -8.26 -3.43
CA MET A 7 -4.77 -7.21 -3.90
C MET A 7 -4.95 -5.93 -3.08
N GLN A 8 -6.19 -5.51 -2.84
CA GLN A 8 -6.50 -4.37 -2.00
C GLN A 8 -5.95 -4.55 -0.58
N ALA A 9 -6.12 -5.72 0.04
CA ALA A 9 -5.59 -5.98 1.38
C ALA A 9 -4.06 -5.87 1.45
N ARG A 10 -3.36 -6.31 0.39
CA ARG A 10 -1.89 -6.18 0.30
C ARG A 10 -1.46 -4.72 0.13
N ILE A 11 -2.20 -3.93 -0.66
CA ILE A 11 -1.95 -2.50 -0.84
C ILE A 11 -2.16 -1.76 0.48
N GLU A 12 -3.27 -2.02 1.18
CA GLU A 12 -3.57 -1.42 2.48
C GLU A 12 -2.48 -1.72 3.51
N GLN A 13 -2.01 -2.96 3.60
CA GLN A 13 -0.91 -3.33 4.51
C GLN A 13 0.41 -2.64 4.17
N ALA A 14 0.75 -2.55 2.88
CA ALA A 14 1.97 -1.87 2.46
C ALA A 14 1.89 -0.34 2.71
N ALA A 15 0.76 0.30 2.42
CA ALA A 15 0.55 1.71 2.70
C ALA A 15 0.61 2.01 4.20
N TYR A 16 0.03 1.13 5.03
CA TYR A 16 0.13 1.22 6.49
C TYR A 16 1.59 1.15 6.97
N HIS A 17 2.40 0.24 6.43
CA HIS A 17 3.81 0.16 6.78
C HIS A 17 4.60 1.40 6.36
N LEU A 18 4.36 1.93 5.16
CA LEU A 18 5.01 3.17 4.69
C LEU A 18 4.66 4.36 5.59
N ALA A 19 3.39 4.50 5.95
CA ALA A 19 2.96 5.54 6.88
C ALA A 19 3.58 5.33 8.26
N LYS A 20 3.63 4.08 8.76
CA LYS A 20 4.24 3.72 10.04
C LYS A 20 5.74 4.03 10.10
N GLU A 21 6.49 3.72 9.04
CA GLU A 21 7.93 4.02 8.94
C GLU A 21 8.21 5.53 9.04
N ARG A 22 7.30 6.35 8.51
CA ARG A 22 7.35 7.81 8.63
C ARG A 22 6.76 8.35 9.95
N GLY A 23 6.18 7.50 10.80
CA GLY A 23 5.51 7.94 12.03
C GLY A 23 4.14 8.59 11.80
N PHE A 24 3.43 8.17 10.75
CA PHE A 24 2.08 8.65 10.38
C PHE A 24 1.98 10.17 10.18
N VAL A 25 3.05 10.79 9.70
CA VAL A 25 3.01 12.21 9.33
C VAL A 25 1.95 12.42 8.24
N PRO A 26 1.00 13.36 8.43
CA PRO A 26 -0.09 13.63 7.50
C PRO A 26 0.40 14.32 6.23
N GLY A 27 -0.42 14.32 5.18
CA GLY A 27 -0.11 14.95 3.90
C GLY A 27 0.69 14.06 2.94
N HIS A 28 0.68 12.75 3.20
CA HIS A 28 1.45 11.74 2.47
C HIS A 28 0.67 10.44 2.22
N GLU A 29 -0.61 10.41 2.61
CA GLU A 29 -1.48 9.24 2.54
C GLU A 29 -1.61 8.74 1.09
N LEU A 30 -1.69 9.67 0.13
CA LEU A 30 -1.79 9.35 -1.29
C LEU A 30 -0.48 8.78 -1.83
N GLU A 31 0.66 9.37 -1.48
CA GLU A 31 1.97 8.87 -1.89
C GLU A 31 2.24 7.47 -1.34
N ASP A 32 1.85 7.20 -0.09
CA ASP A 32 1.98 5.88 0.52
C ASP A 32 1.10 4.85 -0.20
N TRP A 33 -0.14 5.23 -0.55
CA TRP A 33 -1.03 4.39 -1.35
C TRP A 33 -0.44 4.07 -2.72
N LEU A 34 -0.01 5.08 -3.47
CA LEU A 34 0.57 4.90 -4.81
C LEU A 34 1.85 4.06 -4.77
N LYS A 35 2.71 4.26 -3.77
CA LYS A 35 3.90 3.43 -3.56
C LYS A 35 3.53 1.99 -3.24
N ALA A 36 2.53 1.78 -2.38
CA ALA A 36 2.03 0.45 -2.05
C ALA A 36 1.45 -0.27 -3.28
N GLU A 37 0.65 0.41 -4.11
CA GLU A 37 0.14 -0.13 -5.37
C GLU A 37 1.26 -0.57 -6.30
N MET A 38 2.27 0.28 -6.50
CA MET A 38 3.44 -0.06 -7.33
C MET A 38 4.21 -1.28 -6.79
N GLN A 39 4.40 -1.36 -5.46
CA GLN A 39 5.08 -2.51 -4.84
C GLN A 39 4.30 -3.80 -5.09
N VAL A 40 2.99 -3.81 -4.83
CA VAL A 40 2.15 -5.00 -5.00
C VAL A 40 2.08 -5.42 -6.47
N LEU A 41 1.88 -4.48 -7.38
CA LEU A 41 1.87 -4.73 -8.82
C LEU A 41 3.19 -5.33 -9.32
N ARG A 42 4.34 -4.89 -8.80
CA ARG A 42 5.65 -5.40 -9.19
C ARG A 42 5.88 -6.86 -8.76
N THR A 43 5.27 -7.28 -7.65
CA THR A 43 5.37 -8.68 -7.15
C THR A 43 4.45 -9.68 -7.87
N LEU A 44 3.55 -9.18 -8.73
CA LEU A 44 2.62 -10.01 -9.51
C LEU A 44 3.14 -10.32 -10.93
N LYS A 45 4.33 -9.85 -11.27
CA LYS A 45 4.98 -10.03 -12.57
C LYS A 45 5.97 -11.19 -12.56
#